data_AF-A0A6G2DHD3-F1
#
_entry.id   AF-A0A6G2DHD3-F1
#
_cell.length_a   1.000
_cell.length_b   1.000
_cell.length_c   1.000
_cell.angle_alpha   90.00
_cell.angle_beta   90.00
_cell.angle_gamma   90.00
#
_symmetry.space_group_name_H-M   'P 1'
#
loop_
_entity.id
_entity.type
_entity.pdbx_description
1 polymer ?
#
loop_
_entity_poly.entity_id
_entity_poly.type
_entity_poly.pdbx_seq_one_letter_code
_entity_poly.pdbx_strand_id
1 'polypeptide(L)' 'FKEFLLQECLNKKHQIIITTHSTQLIKDFPREAVKLLVKNGEKVDVIENIDYQDAFFELGDVYHSRKMIYVEDRLAKY' A
#
# COMPACT_ATOMS: atom_id res chain seq x y z
N PHE A 1 11.54 -8.50 -12.58
CA PHE A 1 10.46 -7.56 -12.91
C PHE A 1 10.87 -6.10 -12.66
N LYS A 2 11.12 -5.68 -11.41
CA LYS A 2 11.49 -4.28 -11.08
C LYS A 2 12.71 -3.79 -11.85
N GLU A 3 13.78 -4.59 -11.87
CA GLU A 3 15.01 -4.29 -12.61
C GLU A 3 14.75 -4.09 -14.11
N PHE A 4 13.91 -4.93 -14.71
CA PHE A 4 13.54 -4.80 -16.11
C PHE A 4 12.85 -3.45 -16.39
N LEU A 5 11.90 -3.06 -15.54
CA LEU A 5 11.21 -1.77 -15.71
C LEU A 5 12.18 -0.59 -15.56
N LEU A 6 13.13 -0.67 -14.64
CA LEU A 6 14.15 0.35 -14.47
C LEU A 6 15.05 0.47 -15.71
N GLN A 7 15.49 -0.67 -16.27
CA GLN A 7 16.28 -0.70 -17.50
C GLN A 7 15.50 -0.11 -18.68
N GLU A 8 14.21 -0.41 -18.80
CA GLU A 8 13.35 0.15 -19.85
C GLU A 8 13.20 1.67 -19.70
N CYS A 9 13.02 2.19 -18.48
CA CYS A 9 13.00 3.63 -18.20
C CYS A 9 14.28 4.31 -18.71
N LEU A 10 15.45 3.71 -18.44
CA LEU A 10 16.75 4.25 -18.83
C LEU A 10 16.98 4.17 -20.35
N ASN A 11 16.71 3.02 -20.95
CA ASN A 11 16.99 2.75 -22.38
C ASN A 11 16.08 3.55 -23.30
N LYS A 12 14.79 3.66 -22.94
CA LYS A 12 13.77 4.29 -23.78
C LYS A 12 13.41 5.70 -23.30
N LYS A 13 14.00 6.19 -22.21
CA LYS A 13 13.77 7.53 -21.63
C LYS A 13 12.30 7.83 -21.34
N HIS A 14 11.53 6.85 -20.89
CA HIS A 14 10.13 7.05 -20.49
C HIS A 14 9.97 6.90 -18.99
N GLN A 15 8.90 7.52 -18.46
CA GLN A 15 8.48 7.34 -17.08
C GLN A 15 7.41 6.24 -17.01
N ILE A 16 7.62 5.27 -16.13
CA ILE A 16 6.64 4.21 -15.84
C ILE A 16 5.96 4.55 -14.50
N ILE A 17 4.63 4.62 -14.51
CA ILE A 17 3.81 4.80 -13.31
C ILE A 17 3.01 3.51 -13.09
N ILE A 18 3.09 2.96 -11.88
CA ILE A 18 2.40 1.71 -11.50
C ILE A 18 1.49 2.00 -10.32
N THR A 19 0.23 1.63 -10.45
CA THR A 19 -0.73 1.61 -9.34
C THR A 19 -0.96 0.17 -8.91
N THR A 20 -0.84 -0.11 -7.61
CA THR A 20 -1.02 -1.46 -7.07
C THR A 20 -1.47 -1.42 -5.62
N HIS A 21 -2.25 -2.43 -5.23
CA HIS A 21 -2.53 -2.75 -3.83
C HIS A 21 -1.58 -3.82 -3.27
N SER A 22 -0.64 -4.35 -4.08
CA SER A 22 0.25 -5.44 -3.68
C SER A 22 1.50 -4.93 -2.94
N THR A 23 1.63 -5.37 -1.69
CA THR A 23 2.75 -5.03 -0.80
C THR A 23 4.08 -5.58 -1.27
N GLN A 24 4.05 -6.79 -1.82
CA GLN A 24 5.23 -7.48 -2.30
C GLN A 24 5.86 -6.76 -3.49
N LEU A 25 5.04 -6.08 -4.29
CA LEU A 25 5.53 -5.33 -5.44
C LEU A 25 6.31 -4.09 -5.01
N ILE A 26 5.91 -3.40 -3.94
CA ILE A 26 6.56 -2.15 -3.53
C ILE A 26 7.69 -2.30 -2.50
N LYS A 27 7.81 -3.46 -1.82
CA LYS A 27 8.75 -3.70 -0.71
C LYS A 27 10.21 -3.27 -0.94
N ASP A 28 10.71 -3.43 -2.17
CA ASP A 28 12.11 -3.12 -2.53
C ASP A 28 12.26 -1.83 -3.35
N PHE A 29 11.20 -1.02 -3.45
CA PHE A 29 11.31 0.28 -4.10
C PHE A 29 11.90 1.31 -3.13
N PRO A 30 12.71 2.26 -3.64
CA PRO A 30 13.16 3.39 -2.85
C PRO A 30 11.96 4.22 -2.37
N ARG A 31 12.02 4.75 -1.14
CA ARG A 31 10.89 5.44 -0.48
C ARG A 31 10.41 6.64 -1.30
N GLU A 32 11.32 7.36 -1.93
CA GLU A 32 11.05 8.51 -2.79
C GLU A 32 10.25 8.16 -4.06
N ALA A 33 10.25 6.88 -4.46
CA ALA A 33 9.49 6.41 -5.61
C ALA A 33 8.07 5.93 -5.25
N VAL A 34 7.75 5.80 -3.96
CA VAL A 34 6.46 5.31 -3.48
C VAL A 34 5.58 6.50 -3.07
N LYS A 35 4.40 6.59 -3.68
CA LYS A 35 3.35 7.56 -3.32
C LYS A 35 2.09 6.82 -2.90
N LEU A 36 1.58 7.12 -1.71
CA LEU A 36 0.30 6.62 -1.24
C LEU A 36 -0.80 7.62 -1.59
N LEU A 37 -1.89 7.08 -2.14
CA LEU A 37 -3.13 7.82 -2.38
C LEU A 37 -4.14 7.42 -1.31
N VAL A 38 -4.53 8.37 -0.47
CA VAL A 38 -5.54 8.16 0.59
C VAL A 38 -6.79 8.93 0.22
N LYS A 39 -7.95 8.26 0.25
CA LYS A 39 -9.23 8.93 0.03
C LYS A 39 -9.72 9.53 1.35
N ASN A 40 -9.92 10.84 1.37
CA ASN A 40 -10.41 11.60 2.51
C ASN A 40 -11.71 12.31 2.14
N GLY A 41 -12.85 11.62 2.35
CA GLY A 41 -14.16 12.07 1.89
C GLY A 41 -14.24 12.17 0.37
N GLU A 42 -14.45 13.37 -0.15
CA GLU A 42 -14.45 13.68 -1.60
C GLU A 42 -13.06 14.08 -2.14
N LYS A 43 -12.05 14.19 -1.27
CA LYS A 43 -10.69 14.58 -1.64
C LYS A 43 -9.75 13.36 -1.66
N VAL A 44 -8.64 13.51 -2.37
CA VAL A 44 -7.56 12.52 -2.40
C VAL A 44 -6.30 13.21 -1.91
N ASP A 45 -5.77 12.70 -0.81
CA ASP A 45 -4.51 13.12 -0.23
C ASP A 45 -3.37 12.26 -0.80
N VAL A 46 -2.22 12.88 -1.09
CA VAL A 46 -1.03 12.19 -1.58
C VAL A 46 0.05 12.27 -0.52
N ILE A 47 0.50 11.11 -0.05
CA ILE A 47 1.56 11.00 0.97
C ILE A 47 2.81 10.43 0.31
N GLU A 48 3.95 11.11 0.48
CA GLU A 48 5.25 10.75 -0.10
C GLU A 48 6.25 10.34 1.00
N ASN A 49 7.36 9.68 0.62
CA ASN A 49 8.46 9.28 1.51
C ASN A 49 8.06 8.38 2.70
N ILE A 50 7.00 7.61 2.54
CA ILE A 50 6.49 6.71 3.58
C ILE A 50 7.28 5.39 3.61
N ASP A 51 7.35 4.76 4.78
CA ASP A 51 7.68 3.33 4.81
C ASP A 51 6.52 2.56 4.16
N TYR A 52 6.84 1.55 3.34
CA TYR A 52 5.82 0.72 2.73
C TYR A 52 4.92 0.06 3.80
N GLN A 53 5.45 -0.22 5.00
CA GLN A 53 4.66 -0.76 6.11
C GLN A 53 3.57 0.21 6.58
N ASP A 54 3.91 1.50 6.70
CA ASP A 54 2.95 2.56 7.07
C ASP A 54 1.91 2.75 5.97
N ALA A 55 2.33 2.65 4.71
CA ALA A 55 1.45 2.70 3.55
C ALA A 55 0.36 1.61 3.59
N PHE A 56 0.72 0.42 4.07
CA PHE A 56 -0.21 -0.70 4.19
C PHE A 56 -1.10 -0.62 5.40
N PHE A 57 -0.63 -0.03 6.50
CA PHE A 57 -1.51 0.26 7.63
C PHE A 57 -2.65 1.17 7.17
N GLU A 58 -2.34 2.27 6.48
CA GLU A 58 -3.33 3.20 5.93
C GLU A 58 -4.24 2.58 4.85
N LEU A 59 -3.71 1.74 3.94
CA LEU A 59 -4.53 1.00 2.97
C LEU A 59 -5.40 -0.09 3.63
N GLY A 60 -4.93 -0.66 4.73
CA GLY A 60 -5.60 -1.73 5.49
C GLY A 60 -6.62 -1.21 6.50
N ASP A 61 -6.57 0.08 6.87
CA ASP A 61 -7.46 0.69 7.86
C ASP A 61 -8.83 1.11 7.31
N VAL A 62 -9.29 0.44 6.24
CA VAL A 62 -10.72 0.33 6.00
C VAL A 62 -11.30 -0.72 6.97
N TYR A 63 -11.13 -0.52 8.28
CA TYR A 63 -11.94 -1.21 9.29
C TYR A 63 -13.34 -0.60 9.28
N HIS A 64 -14.10 -0.81 8.20
CA HIS A 64 -15.55 -0.70 8.26
C HIS A 64 -16.07 -1.89 9.05
N SER A 65 -16.25 -1.65 10.35
CA SER A 65 -16.75 -2.56 11.38
C SER A 65 -15.84 -3.76 11.69
N ARG A 66 -15.15 -3.70 12.83
CA ARG A 66 -14.86 -4.93 13.58
C ARG A 66 -16.20 -5.61 13.83
N LYS A 67 -16.55 -6.63 13.04
CA LYS A 67 -17.67 -7.51 13.36
C LYS A 67 -17.29 -8.21 14.66
N MET A 68 -17.97 -7.84 15.74
CA MET A 68 -17.84 -8.54 17.02
C MET A 68 -18.40 -9.94 16.82
N ILE A 69 -17.53 -10.94 16.74
CA ILE A 69 -17.92 -12.35 16.67
C ILE A 69 -18.11 -12.83 18.11
N TYR A 70 -19.36 -13.12 18.48
CA TYR A 70 -19.67 -13.82 19.72
C TYR A 70 -19.41 -15.31 19.49
N VAL A 71 -18.50 -15.88 20.25
CA VAL A 71 -18.24 -17.32 20.28
C VAL A 71 -18.65 -17.83 21.66
N GLU A 72 -19.45 -18.89 21.73
CA GLU A 72 -19.87 -19.52 23.01
C GLU A 72 -18.75 -20.35 23.67
N ASP A 73 -17.61 -20.47 23.00
CA ASP A 73 -16.47 -21.22 23.48
C ASP A 73 -15.71 -20.44 24.56
N ARG A 74 -15.67 -21.01 25.77
CA ARG A 74 -14.99 -20.43 26.94
C ARG A 74 -13.47 -20.36 26.78
N LEU A 75 -12.88 -21.09 25.82
CA LEU A 75 -11.43 -21.21 25.63
C LEU A 75 -10.86 -20.14 24.68
N ALA A 76 -11.70 -19.53 23.84
CA ALA A 76 -11.30 -18.42 22.99
C ALA A 76 -11.43 -17.09 23.76
N LYS A 77 -10.49 -16.83 24.68
CA LYS A 77 -10.41 -15.53 25.35
C LYS A 77 -9.52 -14.57 24.56
N TYR A 78 -10.05 -13.35 24.44
CA TYR A 78 -9.49 -12.09 23.94
C TYR A 78 -7.97 -11.97 23.90
#